data_AF-A0A955TQ45-F1
#
_entry.id   AF-A0A955TQ45-F1
#
_cell.length_a   1.000
_cell.length_b   1.000
_cell.length_c   1.000
_cell.angle_alpha   90.00
_cell.angle_beta   90.00
_cell.angle_gamma   90.00
#
_symmetry.space_group_name_H-M   'P 1'
#
loop_
_entity.id
_entity.type
_entity.pdbx_description
1 polymer ?
#
loop_
_entity_poly.entity_id
_entity_poly.type
_entity_poly.pdbx_seq_one_letter_code
_entity_poly.pdbx_strand_id
1 'polypeptide(L)'
;LNISAAGLEPTSRGLIAVNDHCQTSVPHIYAVGDVIGPPSLASCSMEQGRRAVCHALGLDPGVAPEHIPMGIYTIPEMSSVGLSEQDAIGKFGSALVGRAKFYEIARGQISGMTNGLLKMVADPDGKELLGVHIVGEGATELIHIGQMGLLHHIQVDRFIENIFNFPTLAEAYRVAALDIAKQRSRR
;
A
#
# COMPACT_ATOMS: atom_id res chain seq x y z
N LEU A 1 11.42 -25.48 -15.71
CA LEU A 1 12.65 -25.02 -16.42
C LEU A 1 13.84 -25.85 -15.95
N ASN A 2 14.82 -26.14 -16.81
CA ASN A 2 16.08 -26.80 -16.44
C ASN A 2 17.12 -25.75 -15.99
N ILE A 3 16.91 -25.13 -14.82
CA ILE A 3 17.72 -24.00 -14.36
C ILE A 3 19.16 -24.38 -14.00
N SER A 4 19.41 -25.64 -13.63
CA SER A 4 20.76 -26.14 -13.33
C SER A 4 21.66 -26.12 -14.56
N ALA A 5 21.12 -26.38 -15.76
CA ALA A 5 21.87 -26.24 -17.01
C ALA A 5 22.28 -24.78 -17.32
N ALA A 6 21.61 -23.81 -16.70
CA ALA A 6 21.94 -22.39 -16.77
C ALA A 6 22.84 -21.91 -15.62
N GLY A 7 23.34 -22.82 -14.76
CA GLY A 7 24.19 -22.47 -13.62
C GLY A 7 23.44 -21.90 -12.42
N LEU A 8 22.12 -22.12 -12.35
CA LEU A 8 21.28 -21.65 -11.26
C LEU A 8 20.76 -22.80 -10.40
N GLU A 9 20.65 -22.54 -9.10
CA GLU A 9 20.03 -23.45 -8.14
C GLU A 9 18.85 -22.76 -7.47
N PRO A 10 17.76 -23.48 -7.21
CA PRO A 10 16.65 -22.93 -6.45
C PRO A 10 17.06 -22.78 -4.98
N THR A 11 16.50 -21.77 -4.32
CA THR A 11 16.55 -21.65 -2.86
C THR A 11 15.84 -22.84 -2.19
N SER A 12 15.98 -22.99 -0.88
CA SER A 12 15.27 -24.02 -0.10
C SER A 12 13.73 -23.95 -0.22
N ARG A 13 13.18 -22.81 -0.67
CA ARG A 13 11.75 -22.62 -0.92
C ARG A 13 11.35 -22.80 -2.39
N GLY A 14 12.26 -23.25 -3.25
CA GLY A 14 12.01 -23.43 -4.68
C GLY A 14 12.04 -22.14 -5.50
N LEU A 15 12.45 -21.01 -4.91
CA LEU A 15 12.52 -19.69 -5.56
C LEU A 15 13.88 -19.46 -6.23
N ILE A 16 13.96 -18.50 -7.16
CA ILE A 16 15.22 -18.04 -7.74
C ILE A 16 15.76 -16.87 -6.91
N ALA A 17 17.00 -16.99 -6.41
CA ALA A 17 17.66 -15.90 -5.72
C ALA A 17 18.08 -14.81 -6.71
N VAL A 18 17.79 -13.56 -6.35
CA VAL A 18 18.16 -12.37 -7.11
C VAL A 18 18.67 -11.26 -6.19
N ASN A 19 19.42 -10.31 -6.74
CA ASN A 19 19.77 -9.06 -6.08
C ASN A 19 18.66 -8.00 -6.26
N ASP A 20 18.91 -6.77 -5.78
CA ASP A 20 17.99 -5.63 -5.87
C ASP A 20 17.62 -5.21 -7.31
N HIS A 21 18.39 -5.66 -8.30
CA HIS A 21 18.13 -5.43 -9.73
C HIS A 21 17.40 -6.60 -10.41
N CYS A 22 16.88 -7.55 -9.62
CA CYS A 22 16.27 -8.79 -10.12
C CYS A 22 17.24 -9.66 -10.96
N GLN A 23 18.56 -9.43 -10.80
CA GLN A 23 19.61 -10.18 -11.48
C GLN A 23 19.98 -11.39 -10.64
N THR A 24 20.13 -12.54 -11.29
CA THR A 24 20.56 -13.79 -10.63
C THR A 24 22.08 -13.79 -10.39
N SER A 25 22.60 -14.88 -9.80
CA SER A 25 24.05 -15.11 -9.69
C SER A 25 24.75 -15.26 -11.04
N VAL A 26 24.01 -15.51 -12.13
CA VAL A 26 24.51 -15.54 -13.50
C VAL A 26 24.25 -14.17 -14.16
N PRO A 27 25.30 -13.39 -14.51
CA PRO A 27 25.13 -11.95 -14.82
C PRO A 27 24.16 -11.60 -15.97
N HIS A 28 23.95 -12.52 -16.91
CA HIS A 28 23.07 -12.30 -18.07
C HIS A 28 21.66 -12.90 -17.87
N ILE A 29 21.34 -13.42 -16.68
CA ILE A 29 20.05 -14.03 -16.36
C ILE A 29 19.37 -13.23 -15.25
N TYR A 30 18.11 -12.92 -15.48
CA TYR A 30 17.22 -12.19 -14.56
C TYR A 30 16.01 -13.06 -14.24
N ALA A 31 15.41 -12.83 -13.08
CA ALA A 31 14.16 -13.46 -12.67
C ALA A 31 13.28 -12.44 -11.95
N VAL A 32 11.98 -12.45 -12.24
CA VAL A 32 11.00 -11.49 -11.71
C VAL A 32 9.67 -12.18 -11.41
N GLY A 33 8.87 -11.55 -10.57
CA GLY A 33 7.56 -12.00 -10.14
C GLY A 33 7.61 -13.16 -9.16
N ASP A 34 6.54 -13.95 -9.11
CA ASP A 34 6.34 -14.95 -8.06
C ASP A 34 7.47 -15.97 -7.93
N VAL A 35 8.25 -16.20 -9.00
CA VAL A 35 9.41 -17.12 -8.99
C VAL A 35 10.56 -16.64 -8.09
N ILE A 36 10.64 -15.34 -7.78
CA ILE A 36 11.64 -14.79 -6.85
C ILE A 36 11.12 -14.61 -5.42
N GLY A 37 9.83 -14.89 -5.19
CA GLY A 37 9.20 -14.84 -3.87
C GLY A 37 8.28 -13.64 -3.66
N PRO A 38 7.88 -13.39 -2.40
CA PRO A 38 6.93 -12.33 -2.07
C PRO A 38 7.52 -10.92 -2.26
N PRO A 39 6.68 -9.89 -2.53
CA PRO A 39 5.22 -9.99 -2.63
C PRO A 39 4.77 -10.51 -4.01
N SER A 40 4.00 -11.61 -4.01
CA SER A 40 3.49 -12.27 -5.21
C SER A 40 2.23 -11.56 -5.72
N LEU A 41 2.44 -10.39 -6.33
CA LEU A 41 1.39 -9.53 -6.86
C LEU A 41 1.71 -9.18 -8.32
N ALA A 42 0.69 -9.24 -9.18
CA ALA A 42 0.86 -8.94 -10.61
C ALA A 42 1.49 -7.56 -10.85
N SER A 43 1.06 -6.52 -10.11
CA SER A 43 1.61 -5.17 -10.20
C SER A 43 3.08 -5.10 -9.77
N CYS A 44 3.47 -5.85 -8.73
CA CYS A 44 4.86 -5.93 -8.29
C CYS A 44 5.72 -6.64 -9.35
N SER A 45 5.23 -7.75 -9.89
CA SER A 45 5.90 -8.50 -10.98
C SER A 45 6.13 -7.64 -12.23
N MET A 46 5.16 -6.79 -12.60
CA MET A 46 5.31 -5.85 -13.73
C MET A 46 6.41 -4.83 -13.49
N GLU A 47 6.46 -4.22 -12.30
CA GLU A 47 7.49 -3.24 -11.96
C GLU A 47 8.88 -3.87 -11.84
N GLN A 48 8.98 -5.06 -11.25
CA GLN A 48 10.22 -5.85 -11.22
C GLN A 48 10.71 -6.13 -12.65
N GLY A 49 9.81 -6.53 -13.56
CA GLY A 49 10.13 -6.72 -14.97
C GLY A 49 10.69 -5.47 -15.64
N ARG A 50 10.03 -4.31 -15.44
CA ARG A 50 10.49 -3.02 -15.97
C ARG A 50 11.90 -2.69 -15.45
N ARG A 51 12.15 -2.83 -14.16
CA ARG A 51 13.44 -2.55 -13.52
C ARG A 51 14.55 -3.50 -13.96
N ALA A 52 14.25 -4.78 -14.10
CA ALA A 52 15.19 -5.78 -14.59
C ALA A 52 15.68 -5.44 -16.01
N VAL A 53 14.75 -5.03 -16.89
CA VAL A 53 15.08 -4.57 -18.25
C VAL A 53 15.89 -3.28 -18.22
N CYS A 54 15.52 -2.30 -17.37
CA CYS A 54 16.30 -1.08 -17.21
C CYS A 54 17.75 -1.40 -16.82
N HIS A 55 17.95 -2.27 -15.83
CA HIS A 55 19.29 -2.69 -15.41
C HIS A 55 20.04 -3.43 -16.53
N ALA A 56 19.39 -4.38 -17.21
CA ALA A 56 20.00 -5.13 -18.30
C ALA A 56 20.47 -4.24 -19.48
N LEU A 57 19.81 -3.09 -19.68
CA LEU A 57 20.11 -2.12 -20.74
C LEU A 57 20.91 -0.90 -20.26
N GLY A 58 21.29 -0.83 -18.98
CA GLY A 58 21.97 0.33 -18.40
C GLY A 58 21.13 1.62 -18.37
N LEU A 59 19.79 1.49 -18.34
CA LEU A 59 18.85 2.60 -18.24
C LEU A 59 18.53 2.89 -16.77
N ASP A 60 18.27 4.16 -16.44
CA ASP A 60 17.82 4.56 -15.11
C ASP A 60 16.38 4.09 -14.85
N PRO A 61 16.12 3.20 -13.87
CA PRO A 61 14.78 2.76 -13.53
C PRO A 61 13.99 3.76 -12.68
N GLY A 62 14.63 4.80 -12.14
CA GLY A 62 14.08 5.70 -11.13
C GLY A 62 13.98 5.06 -9.74
N VAL A 63 13.39 5.80 -8.79
CA VAL A 63 13.26 5.39 -7.38
C VAL A 63 12.36 4.16 -7.24
N ALA A 64 12.80 3.17 -6.46
CA ALA A 64 12.02 1.96 -6.17
C ALA A 64 10.74 2.28 -5.38
N PRO A 65 9.60 1.62 -5.68
CA PRO A 65 8.41 1.80 -4.87
C PRO A 65 8.63 1.29 -3.45
N GLU A 66 8.45 2.15 -2.46
CA GLU A 66 8.51 1.79 -1.05
C GLU A 66 7.19 1.15 -0.57
N HIS A 67 6.07 1.57 -1.15
CA HIS A 67 4.74 1.20 -0.71
C HIS A 67 3.99 0.44 -1.81
N ILE A 68 3.79 -0.86 -1.57
CA ILE A 68 3.07 -1.75 -2.47
C ILE A 68 1.65 -1.93 -1.92
N PRO A 69 0.61 -1.41 -2.61
CA PRO A 69 -0.76 -1.62 -2.19
C PRO A 69 -1.18 -3.07 -2.48
N MET A 70 -2.01 -3.62 -1.60
CA MET A 70 -2.64 -4.93 -1.79
C MET A 70 -4.15 -4.76 -1.91
N GLY A 71 -4.75 -5.54 -2.80
CA GLY A 71 -6.21 -5.57 -3.03
C GLY A 71 -6.77 -6.98 -2.92
N ILE A 72 -7.95 -7.11 -2.33
CA ILE A 72 -8.77 -8.32 -2.30
C ILE A 72 -10.12 -7.97 -2.91
N TYR A 73 -10.44 -8.59 -4.04
CA TYR A 73 -11.61 -8.26 -4.87
C TYR A 73 -12.86 -9.06 -4.48
N THR A 74 -13.10 -9.22 -3.17
CA THR A 74 -14.34 -9.77 -2.63
C THR A 74 -15.47 -8.74 -2.68
N ILE A 75 -16.67 -9.11 -2.22
CA ILE A 75 -17.77 -8.18 -2.01
C ILE A 75 -18.07 -8.12 -0.49
N PRO A 76 -17.77 -7.00 0.19
CA PRO A 76 -17.08 -5.82 -0.31
C PRO A 76 -15.57 -6.07 -0.58
N GLU A 77 -14.96 -5.18 -1.35
CA GLU A 77 -13.52 -5.18 -1.59
C GLU A 77 -12.75 -4.84 -0.30
N MET A 78 -11.48 -5.23 -0.27
CA MET A 78 -10.54 -4.77 0.75
C MET A 78 -9.25 -4.31 0.10
N SER A 79 -8.64 -3.26 0.64
CA SER A 79 -7.33 -2.83 0.20
C SER A 79 -6.53 -2.21 1.32
N SER A 80 -5.20 -2.34 1.26
CA SER A 80 -4.30 -1.79 2.27
C SER A 80 -2.97 -1.35 1.67
N VAL A 81 -2.34 -0.37 2.31
CA VAL A 81 -1.00 0.11 2.00
C VAL A 81 -0.33 0.65 3.28
N GLY A 82 0.99 0.48 3.41
CA GLY A 82 1.74 0.90 4.59
C GLY A 82 1.55 -0.03 5.79
N LEU A 83 1.77 0.52 7.00
CA LEU A 83 1.76 -0.27 8.24
C LEU A 83 0.35 -0.63 8.70
N SER A 84 0.20 -1.84 9.25
CA SER A 84 -0.95 -2.17 10.08
C SER A 84 -0.89 -1.43 11.42
N GLU A 85 -2.00 -1.38 12.14
CA GLU A 85 -2.04 -0.84 13.52
C GLU A 85 -1.10 -1.62 14.44
N GLN A 86 -1.07 -2.95 14.30
CA GLN A 86 -0.19 -3.82 15.07
C GLN A 86 1.28 -3.56 14.76
N ASP A 87 1.65 -3.41 13.49
CA ASP A 87 3.04 -3.12 13.09
C ASP A 87 3.47 -1.73 13.52
N ALA A 88 2.58 -0.74 13.43
CA ALA A 88 2.84 0.61 13.91
C ALA A 88 3.07 0.62 15.43
N ILE A 89 2.23 -0.06 16.21
CA ILE A 89 2.43 -0.22 17.65
C ILE A 89 3.73 -0.96 17.96
N GLY A 90 4.04 -2.03 17.22
CA GLY A 90 5.30 -2.78 17.38
C GLY A 90 6.54 -1.93 17.09
N LYS A 91 6.46 -1.03 16.11
CA LYS A 91 7.57 -0.16 15.70
C LYS A 91 7.74 1.09 16.56
N PHE A 92 6.64 1.72 16.99
CA PHE A 92 6.64 3.03 17.65
C PHE A 92 6.15 2.99 19.12
N GLY A 93 5.79 1.82 19.63
CA GLY A 93 5.22 1.62 20.98
C GLY A 93 3.75 2.02 21.12
N SER A 94 3.26 2.91 20.26
CA SER A 94 1.83 3.26 20.13
C SER A 94 1.52 3.78 18.73
N ALA A 95 0.24 3.92 18.41
CA ALA A 95 -0.24 4.52 17.16
C ALA A 95 -1.57 5.22 17.42
N LEU A 96 -1.91 6.23 16.61
CA LEU A 96 -3.27 6.78 16.56
C LEU A 96 -3.99 6.26 15.32
N VAL A 97 -5.28 5.96 15.48
CA VAL A 97 -6.05 5.31 14.41
C VAL A 97 -7.36 6.02 14.18
N GLY A 98 -7.50 6.59 12.99
CA GLY A 98 -8.68 7.28 12.52
C GLY A 98 -9.58 6.36 11.73
N ARG A 99 -10.89 6.44 11.95
CA ARG A 99 -11.88 5.60 11.29
C ARG A 99 -13.01 6.43 10.71
N ALA A 100 -13.37 6.15 9.46
CA ALA A 100 -14.51 6.73 8.77
C ALA A 100 -15.40 5.61 8.22
N LYS A 101 -16.59 5.45 8.79
CA LYS A 101 -17.52 4.41 8.36
C LYS A 101 -18.32 4.89 7.17
N PHE A 102 -18.54 4.04 6.18
CA PHE A 102 -19.17 4.47 4.93
C PHE A 102 -20.62 4.93 5.10
N TYR A 103 -21.32 4.48 6.15
CA TYR A 103 -22.64 5.02 6.49
C TYR A 103 -22.60 6.50 6.92
N GLU A 104 -21.46 7.02 7.34
CA GLU A 104 -21.27 8.44 7.73
C GLU A 104 -20.95 9.32 6.52
N ILE A 105 -20.69 8.70 5.36
CA ILE A 105 -20.30 9.39 4.13
C ILE A 105 -21.51 9.54 3.21
N ALA A 106 -21.76 10.77 2.74
CA ALA A 106 -22.92 11.08 1.91
C ALA A 106 -23.00 10.20 0.65
N ARG A 107 -21.86 9.96 -0.03
CA ARG A 107 -21.80 9.05 -1.17
C ARG A 107 -22.19 7.61 -0.80
N GLY A 108 -21.75 7.12 0.37
CA GLY A 108 -22.11 5.79 0.86
C GLY A 108 -23.62 5.63 1.06
N GLN A 109 -24.27 6.66 1.60
CA GLN A 109 -25.74 6.69 1.72
C GLN A 109 -26.45 6.74 0.36
N ILE A 110 -26.04 7.64 -0.54
CA ILE A 110 -26.65 7.83 -1.86
C ILE A 110 -26.55 6.55 -2.71
N SER A 111 -25.41 5.86 -2.65
CA SER A 111 -25.15 4.66 -3.45
C SER A 111 -25.61 3.37 -2.76
N GLY A 112 -26.14 3.43 -1.53
CA GLY A 112 -26.47 2.24 -0.72
C GLY A 112 -25.25 1.47 -0.20
N MET A 113 -24.03 1.95 -0.45
CA MET A 113 -22.76 1.35 -0.07
C MET A 113 -22.36 1.76 1.34
N THR A 114 -23.20 1.41 2.32
CA THR A 114 -23.05 1.85 3.71
C THR A 114 -22.19 0.89 4.56
N ASN A 115 -22.03 -0.36 4.08
CA ASN A 115 -21.18 -1.37 4.68
C ASN A 115 -19.73 -1.14 4.26
N GLY A 116 -18.94 -0.53 5.14
CA GLY A 116 -17.52 -0.29 4.90
C GLY A 116 -16.89 0.66 5.89
N LEU A 117 -15.57 0.72 5.84
CA LEU A 117 -14.71 1.52 6.69
C LEU A 117 -13.44 1.89 5.93
N LEU A 118 -13.04 3.15 6.03
CA LEU A 118 -11.66 3.58 5.81
C LEU A 118 -10.97 3.80 7.16
N LYS A 119 -9.78 3.24 7.32
CA LYS A 119 -8.92 3.34 8.49
C LYS A 119 -7.58 3.96 8.11
N MET A 120 -7.21 5.05 8.77
CA MET A 120 -5.87 5.64 8.71
C MET A 120 -5.10 5.27 9.98
N VAL A 121 -3.87 4.82 9.83
CA VAL A 121 -2.92 4.56 10.91
C VAL A 121 -1.91 5.70 10.88
N ALA A 122 -1.74 6.38 12.00
CA ALA A 122 -0.79 7.47 12.18
C ALA A 122 0.19 7.15 13.30
N ASP A 123 1.28 7.90 13.32
CA ASP A 123 2.30 7.83 14.36
C ASP A 123 1.74 8.18 15.76
N PRO A 124 2.51 7.95 16.85
CA PRO A 124 2.07 8.29 18.19
C PRO A 124 1.54 9.71 18.35
N ASP A 125 2.13 10.69 17.65
CA ASP A 125 1.71 12.09 17.73
C ASP A 125 0.51 12.40 16.82
N GLY A 126 0.08 11.46 15.98
CA GLY A 126 -1.02 11.59 15.02
C GLY A 126 -0.77 12.63 13.93
N LYS A 127 0.49 12.88 13.60
CA LYS A 127 0.93 13.84 12.58
C LYS A 127 1.23 13.15 11.26
N GLU A 128 1.95 12.03 11.29
CA GLU A 128 2.46 11.36 10.10
C GLU A 128 1.57 10.17 9.74
N LEU A 129 1.21 10.05 8.45
CA LEU A 129 0.49 8.89 7.95
C LEU A 129 1.44 7.69 7.86
N LEU A 130 1.05 6.57 8.47
CA LEU A 130 1.84 5.33 8.49
C LEU A 130 1.20 4.20 7.66
N GLY A 131 -0.11 4.20 7.51
CA GLY A 131 -0.80 3.21 6.70
C GLY A 131 -2.28 3.53 6.50
N VAL A 132 -2.88 2.90 5.49
CA VAL A 132 -4.30 3.03 5.15
C VAL A 132 -4.86 1.65 4.86
N HIS A 133 -6.05 1.39 5.40
CA HIS A 133 -6.76 0.13 5.25
C HIS A 133 -8.23 0.43 4.95
N ILE A 134 -8.77 -0.18 3.92
CA ILE A 134 -10.13 0.08 3.45
C ILE A 134 -10.84 -1.24 3.28
N VAL A 135 -12.07 -1.33 3.76
CA VAL A 135 -13.04 -2.38 3.43
C VAL A 135 -14.32 -1.70 2.98
N GLY A 136 -14.82 -2.04 1.80
CA GLY A 136 -15.98 -1.37 1.22
C GLY A 136 -15.91 -1.29 -0.30
N GLU A 137 -16.97 -0.80 -0.92
CA GLU A 137 -16.99 -0.59 -2.37
C GLU A 137 -15.86 0.36 -2.81
N GLY A 138 -15.14 -0.03 -3.88
CA GLY A 138 -14.07 0.77 -4.46
C GLY A 138 -12.84 0.90 -3.56
N ALA A 139 -12.66 -0.01 -2.60
CA ALA A 139 -11.50 -0.02 -1.72
C ALA A 139 -10.20 -0.08 -2.53
N THR A 140 -10.14 -0.87 -3.61
CA THR A 140 -8.92 -1.01 -4.43
C THR A 140 -8.62 0.22 -5.28
N GLU A 141 -9.61 1.09 -5.53
CA GLU A 141 -9.40 2.37 -6.20
C GLU A 141 -9.07 3.50 -5.20
N LEU A 142 -9.78 3.53 -4.07
CA LEU A 142 -9.60 4.55 -3.03
C LEU A 142 -8.24 4.47 -2.34
N ILE A 143 -7.60 3.28 -2.30
CA ILE A 143 -6.33 3.07 -1.62
C ILE A 143 -5.20 3.93 -2.17
N HIS A 144 -5.26 4.29 -3.46
CA HIS A 144 -4.19 5.01 -4.14
C HIS A 144 -4.01 6.44 -3.62
N ILE A 145 -5.05 7.04 -3.05
CA ILE A 145 -4.94 8.34 -2.34
C ILE A 145 -4.03 8.18 -1.11
N GLY A 146 -4.24 7.13 -0.32
CA GLY A 146 -3.41 6.78 0.82
C GLY A 146 -1.98 6.41 0.42
N GLN A 147 -1.82 5.68 -0.68
CA GLN A 147 -0.50 5.35 -1.25
C GLN A 147 0.30 6.61 -1.61
N MET A 148 -0.33 7.56 -2.30
CA MET A 148 0.31 8.85 -2.61
C MET A 148 0.59 9.67 -1.35
N GLY A 149 -0.29 9.59 -0.35
CA GLY A 149 -0.07 10.18 0.96
C GLY A 149 1.19 9.67 1.65
N LEU A 150 1.39 8.35 1.65
CA LEU A 150 2.58 7.71 2.22
C LEU A 150 3.83 8.08 1.42
N LEU A 151 3.77 7.99 0.08
CA LEU A 151 4.89 8.29 -0.81
C LEU A 151 5.46 9.71 -0.63
N HIS A 152 4.60 10.67 -0.28
CA HIS A 152 4.99 12.07 -0.08
C HIS A 152 5.04 12.49 1.39
N HIS A 153 4.97 11.55 2.33
CA HIS A 153 4.94 11.84 3.78
C HIS A 153 3.91 12.92 4.14
N ILE A 154 2.70 12.79 3.57
CA ILE A 154 1.62 13.75 3.78
C ILE A 154 1.15 13.64 5.23
N GLN A 155 1.20 14.76 5.94
CA GLN A 155 0.68 14.85 7.29
C GLN A 155 -0.84 14.66 7.34
N VAL A 156 -1.33 14.04 8.42
CA VAL A 156 -2.76 13.77 8.66
C VAL A 156 -3.60 15.05 8.49
N ASP A 157 -3.11 16.20 8.96
CA ASP A 157 -3.82 17.48 8.86
C ASP A 157 -4.08 17.94 7.43
N ARG A 158 -3.23 17.54 6.46
CA ARG A 158 -3.47 17.86 5.05
C ARG A 158 -4.75 17.21 4.53
N PHE A 159 -5.13 16.02 5.02
CA PHE A 159 -6.40 15.38 4.66
C PHE A 159 -7.61 16.12 5.26
N ILE A 160 -7.42 16.87 6.34
CA ILE A 160 -8.47 17.70 6.95
C ILE A 160 -8.65 19.00 6.18
N GLU A 161 -7.53 19.63 5.81
CA GLU A 161 -7.50 20.93 5.13
C GLU A 161 -7.82 20.82 3.64
N ASN A 162 -7.57 19.66 3.03
CA ASN A 162 -7.85 19.44 1.62
C ASN A 162 -9.36 19.41 1.32
N ILE A 163 -9.72 19.93 0.15
CA ILE A 163 -11.07 19.85 -0.38
C ILE A 163 -11.18 18.56 -1.20
N PHE A 164 -12.09 17.68 -0.78
CA PHE A 164 -12.51 16.52 -1.56
C PHE A 164 -13.77 16.89 -2.35
N ASN A 165 -13.85 16.46 -3.61
CA ASN A 165 -15.07 16.62 -4.41
C ASN A 165 -16.27 15.98 -3.71
N PHE A 166 -17.44 16.61 -3.75
CA PHE A 166 -18.62 16.13 -3.02
C PHE A 166 -19.81 15.86 -3.97
N PRO A 167 -20.53 14.73 -3.82
CA PRO A 167 -20.27 13.62 -2.90
C PRO A 167 -19.28 12.59 -3.45
N THR A 168 -18.34 12.09 -2.63
CA THR A 168 -17.42 10.99 -2.97
C THR A 168 -17.09 10.12 -1.75
N LEU A 169 -16.73 8.85 -1.97
CA LEU A 169 -16.21 7.99 -0.88
C LEU A 169 -14.83 8.43 -0.40
N ALA A 170 -14.05 9.15 -1.22
CA ALA A 170 -12.76 9.70 -0.82
C ALA A 170 -12.85 10.71 0.35
N GLU A 171 -14.03 11.29 0.63
CA GLU A 171 -14.27 12.12 1.81
C GLU A 171 -14.04 11.34 3.13
N ALA A 172 -14.10 10.00 3.08
CA ALA A 172 -13.75 9.15 4.21
C ALA A 172 -12.32 9.39 4.73
N TYR A 173 -11.37 9.80 3.89
CA TYR A 173 -10.04 10.20 4.34
C TYR A 173 -10.10 11.40 5.28
N ARG A 174 -10.90 12.41 4.96
CA ARG A 174 -11.07 13.61 5.80
C ARG A 174 -11.71 13.26 7.14
N VAL A 175 -12.74 12.40 7.13
CA VAL A 175 -13.42 11.95 8.36
C VAL A 175 -12.48 11.13 9.25
N ALA A 176 -11.68 10.22 8.67
CA ALA A 176 -10.70 9.44 9.42
C ALA A 176 -9.59 10.33 9.99
N ALA A 177 -9.11 11.32 9.24
CA ALA A 177 -8.13 12.29 9.73
C ALA A 177 -8.68 13.17 10.87
N LEU A 178 -9.95 13.60 10.79
CA LEU A 178 -10.62 14.31 11.87
C LEU A 178 -10.75 13.46 13.15
N ASP A 179 -10.97 12.15 13.01
CA ASP A 179 -10.99 11.22 14.15
C ASP A 179 -9.61 11.14 14.84
N ILE A 180 -8.51 11.12 14.08
CA ILE A 180 -7.14 11.24 14.63
C ILE A 180 -6.94 12.60 15.32
N ALA A 181 -7.38 13.70 14.71
CA ALA A 181 -7.27 15.04 15.30
C ALA A 181 -7.99 15.15 16.65
N LYS A 182 -9.17 14.56 16.74
CA LYS A 182 -9.95 14.48 17.99
C LYS A 182 -9.26 13.64 19.06
N GLN A 183 -8.54 12.59 18.68
CA GLN A 183 -7.77 11.78 19.62
C GLN A 183 -6.53 12.54 20.14
N ARG A 184 -5.85 13.32 19.28
CA ARG A 184 -4.72 14.18 19.67
C ARG A 184 -5.12 15.23 20.70
N SER A 185 -6.28 15.88 20.53
CA SER A 185 -6.73 16.94 21.46
C SER A 185 -7.16 16.45 22.84
N ARG A 186 -7.23 15.14 23.05
CA ARG A 186 -7.59 14.50 24.32
C ARG A 186 -6.39 13.99 25.12
N ARG A 187 -5.18 14.13 24.57
CA ARG A 187 -3.91 13.84 25.25
C ARG A 187 -3.38 15.10 25.90
#